data_AF-A0A973AVY1-F1
#
_entry.id   AF-A0A973AVY1-F1
#
_cell.length_a   1.000
_cell.length_b   1.000
_cell.length_c   1.000
_cell.angle_alpha   90.00
_cell.angle_beta   90.00
_cell.angle_gamma   90.00
#
_symmetry.space_group_name_H-M   'P 1'
#
loop_
_entity.id
_entity.type
_entity.pdbx_description
1 polymer ?
#
loop_
_entity_poly.entity_id
_entity_poly.type
_entity_poly.pdbx_seq_one_letter_code
_entity_poly.pdbx_strand_id
1 'polypeptide(L)'
;EVFLGDIPITRYETPGGQKFADTVKPYVKNANVLILANHGTVSFGETVEKAYWWTEILDAYCRILMLAKDLGRVTYLSAQETKELLDLKQKWGYSDPRLEKSMENCDICANDVFRSSWGNTGVNRKAFDAPPPMGVGSQPAAPAPVAQFAPAAPAAPVTVDYDTIVKAVTEQVCRELGITAA
;
A
#
# COMPACT_ATOMS: atom_id res chain seq x y z
N GLU A 1 0.52 8.94 4.51
CA GLU A 1 0.06 10.32 4.20
C GLU A 1 -0.34 11.00 5.52
N VAL A 2 0.08 12.25 5.75
CA VAL A 2 -0.02 12.91 7.08
C VAL A 2 -1.41 13.50 7.33
N PHE A 3 -2.08 14.01 6.29
CA PHE A 3 -3.36 14.71 6.41
C PHE A 3 -4.55 13.74 6.45
N LEU A 4 -4.55 12.72 5.59
CA LEU A 4 -5.66 11.77 5.45
C LEU A 4 -5.70 10.70 6.55
N GLY A 5 -4.53 10.29 7.05
CA GLY A 5 -4.44 9.16 7.99
C GLY A 5 -4.80 7.82 7.33
N ASP A 6 -5.49 6.96 8.08
CA ASP A 6 -5.94 5.66 7.58
C ASP A 6 -7.16 5.80 6.66
N ILE A 7 -7.11 5.13 5.51
CA ILE A 7 -8.16 5.21 4.48
C ILE A 7 -8.89 3.87 4.40
N PRO A 8 -10.20 3.83 4.68
CA PRO A 8 -10.99 2.60 4.57
C PRO A 8 -11.23 2.22 3.11
N ILE A 9 -11.34 0.92 2.88
CA ILE A 9 -11.83 0.35 1.62
C ILE A 9 -13.21 -0.24 1.88
N THR A 10 -14.20 0.16 1.08
CA THR A 10 -15.56 -0.38 1.13
C THR A 10 -15.70 -1.56 0.17
N ARG A 11 -16.60 -2.51 0.50
CA ARG A 11 -16.95 -3.60 -0.42
C ARG A 11 -17.54 -3.02 -1.70
N TYR A 12 -17.30 -3.69 -2.83
CA TYR A 12 -17.96 -3.32 -4.08
C TYR A 12 -19.48 -3.41 -3.92
N GLU A 13 -20.17 -2.43 -4.48
CA GLU A 13 -21.60 -2.52 -4.77
C GLU A 13 -21.93 -1.76 -6.04
N THR A 14 -23.04 -2.15 -6.68
CA THR A 14 -23.52 -1.45 -7.89
C THR A 14 -23.88 0.00 -7.55
N PRO A 15 -23.32 1.01 -8.25
CA PRO A 15 -23.57 2.42 -7.96
C PRO A 15 -25.04 2.82 -8.11
N GLY A 16 -25.44 3.88 -7.40
CA GLY A 16 -26.75 4.53 -7.58
C GLY A 16 -27.89 4.01 -6.70
N GLY A 17 -27.65 3.01 -5.85
CA GLY A 17 -28.66 2.45 -4.93
C GLY A 17 -28.35 2.63 -3.45
N GLN A 18 -29.36 2.41 -2.59
CA GLN A 18 -29.20 2.46 -1.13
C GLN A 18 -28.17 1.45 -0.62
N LYS A 19 -28.10 0.26 -1.23
CA LYS A 19 -27.11 -0.77 -0.88
C LYS A 19 -25.67 -0.28 -1.00
N PHE A 20 -25.39 0.57 -1.99
CA PHE A 20 -24.10 1.24 -2.15
C PHE A 20 -23.87 2.26 -1.03
N ALA A 21 -24.85 3.11 -0.73
CA ALA A 21 -24.72 4.08 0.38
C ALA A 21 -24.47 3.38 1.73
N ASP A 22 -25.08 2.21 1.95
CA ASP A 22 -24.89 1.40 3.14
C ASP A 22 -23.47 0.82 3.28
N THR A 23 -22.69 0.73 2.18
CA THR A 23 -21.27 0.34 2.27
C THR A 23 -20.38 1.49 2.75
N VAL A 24 -20.77 2.74 2.50
CA VAL A 24 -20.01 3.95 2.83
C VAL A 24 -20.34 4.45 4.24
N LYS A 25 -21.62 4.38 4.63
CA LYS A 25 -22.17 4.92 5.89
C LYS A 25 -21.37 4.58 7.17
N PRO A 26 -20.79 3.38 7.36
CA PRO A 26 -20.04 3.05 8.58
C PRO A 26 -18.80 3.90 8.82
N TYR A 27 -18.23 4.50 7.77
CA TYR A 27 -16.92 5.16 7.84
C TYR A 27 -17.00 6.69 7.89
N VAL A 28 -18.17 7.28 7.60
CA VAL A 28 -18.34 8.73 7.40
C VAL A 28 -17.99 9.59 8.62
N LYS A 29 -17.93 9.00 9.81
CA LYS A 29 -17.56 9.69 11.05
C LYS A 29 -16.07 9.62 11.38
N ASN A 30 -15.32 8.75 10.70
CA ASN A 30 -13.97 8.35 11.14
C ASN A 30 -12.90 8.54 10.06
N ALA A 31 -13.29 8.80 8.80
CA ALA A 31 -12.38 9.06 7.70
C ALA A 31 -12.97 10.13 6.79
N ASN A 32 -12.16 11.01 6.19
CA ASN A 32 -12.65 12.04 5.26
C ASN A 32 -12.70 11.56 3.80
N VAL A 33 -12.02 10.46 3.50
CA VAL A 33 -11.95 9.86 2.16
C VAL A 33 -11.98 8.35 2.28
N LEU A 34 -12.60 7.70 1.29
CA LEU A 34 -12.71 6.25 1.19
C LEU A 34 -12.31 5.80 -0.21
N ILE A 35 -11.77 4.59 -0.28
CA ILE A 35 -11.63 3.85 -1.52
C ILE A 35 -12.84 2.92 -1.67
N LEU A 36 -13.42 2.91 -2.86
CA LEU A 36 -14.48 1.99 -3.27
C LEU A 36 -13.85 0.86 -4.08
N ALA A 37 -13.88 -0.36 -3.56
CA ALA A 37 -13.29 -1.51 -4.25
C ALA A 37 -13.83 -1.62 -5.69
N ASN A 38 -12.93 -1.71 -6.69
CA ASN A 38 -13.25 -1.78 -8.12
C ASN A 38 -14.11 -0.63 -8.68
N HIS A 39 -14.03 0.57 -8.10
CA HIS A 39 -14.83 1.71 -8.56
C HIS A 39 -14.06 3.03 -8.58
N GLY A 40 -13.62 3.53 -7.42
CA GLY A 40 -13.05 4.87 -7.33
C GLY A 40 -12.94 5.33 -5.89
N THR A 41 -13.13 6.61 -5.63
CA THR A 41 -13.02 7.21 -4.30
C THR A 41 -14.20 8.10 -3.99
N VAL A 42 -14.55 8.22 -2.70
CA VAL A 42 -15.50 9.22 -2.21
C VAL A 42 -14.84 10.00 -1.10
N SER A 43 -14.87 11.32 -1.19
CA SER A 43 -14.40 12.24 -0.17
C SER A 43 -15.54 13.12 0.31
N PHE A 44 -15.42 13.61 1.54
CA PHE A 44 -16.32 14.58 2.12
C PHE A 44 -15.57 15.53 3.03
N GLY A 45 -16.13 16.72 3.16
CA GLY A 45 -15.60 17.80 3.97
C GLY A 45 -16.70 18.81 4.25
N GLU A 46 -16.39 19.75 5.13
CA GLU A 46 -17.28 20.83 5.53
C GLU A 46 -17.59 21.78 4.36
N THR A 47 -16.72 21.79 3.35
CA THR A 47 -16.90 22.49 2.07
C THR A 47 -16.57 21.55 0.91
N VAL A 48 -17.12 21.84 -0.27
CA VAL A 48 -16.80 21.14 -1.52
C VAL A 48 -15.31 21.24 -1.83
N GLU A 49 -14.71 22.42 -1.59
CA GLU A 49 -13.28 22.66 -1.78
C GLU A 49 -12.42 21.75 -0.90
N LYS A 50 -12.79 21.58 0.38
CA LYS A 50 -12.05 20.70 1.29
C LYS A 50 -12.20 19.22 0.90
N ALA A 51 -13.39 18.79 0.46
CA ALA A 51 -13.59 17.46 -0.08
C ALA A 51 -12.74 17.23 -1.35
N TYR A 52 -12.64 18.23 -2.22
CA TYR A 52 -11.79 18.19 -3.41
C TYR A 52 -10.31 18.05 -3.04
N TRP A 53 -9.80 18.80 -2.08
CA TRP A 53 -8.41 18.68 -1.60
C TRP A 53 -8.10 17.28 -1.05
N TRP A 54 -9.04 16.64 -0.34
CA TRP A 54 -8.85 15.26 0.11
C TRP A 54 -8.69 14.27 -1.03
N THR A 55 -9.45 14.46 -2.11
CA THR A 55 -9.30 13.67 -3.33
C THR A 55 -7.95 13.91 -4.00
N GLU A 56 -7.50 15.16 -4.11
CA GLU A 56 -6.20 15.48 -4.71
C GLU A 56 -5.03 14.89 -3.93
N ILE A 57 -5.06 14.98 -2.59
CA ILE A 57 -4.02 14.39 -1.74
C ILE A 57 -4.00 12.87 -1.92
N LEU A 58 -5.17 12.22 -2.00
CA LEU A 58 -5.25 10.79 -2.23
C LEU A 58 -4.68 10.38 -3.60
N ASP A 59 -5.11 11.05 -4.68
CA ASP A 59 -4.62 10.74 -6.03
C ASP A 59 -3.10 10.97 -6.16
N ALA A 60 -2.61 12.09 -5.64
CA ALA A 60 -1.19 12.40 -5.63
C ALA A 60 -0.39 11.34 -4.87
N TYR A 61 -0.87 10.90 -3.71
CA TYR A 61 -0.21 9.87 -2.91
C TYR A 61 -0.21 8.51 -3.61
N CYS A 62 -1.34 8.10 -4.21
CA CYS A 62 -1.42 6.89 -5.03
C CYS A 62 -0.41 6.93 -6.19
N ARG A 63 -0.31 8.05 -6.89
CA ARG A 63 0.66 8.25 -7.97
C ARG A 63 2.09 8.16 -7.48
N ILE A 64 2.42 8.80 -6.36
CA ILE A 64 3.74 8.72 -5.73
C ILE A 64 4.08 7.26 -5.42
N LEU A 65 3.16 6.50 -4.82
CA LEU A 65 3.38 5.09 -4.48
C LEU A 65 3.60 4.22 -5.72
N MET A 66 2.81 4.43 -6.78
CA MET A 66 2.97 3.70 -8.04
C MET A 66 4.33 3.98 -8.68
N LEU A 67 4.71 5.26 -8.81
CA LEU A 67 5.99 5.66 -9.38
C LEU A 67 7.18 5.20 -8.52
N ALA A 68 7.09 5.34 -7.20
CA ALA A 68 8.15 4.91 -6.28
C ALA A 68 8.38 3.40 -6.33
N LYS A 69 7.32 2.61 -6.47
CA LYS A 69 7.40 1.15 -6.64
C LYS A 69 8.10 0.75 -7.93
N ASP A 70 7.87 1.49 -9.01
CA ASP A 70 8.51 1.20 -10.29
C ASP A 70 10.00 1.60 -10.29
N LEU A 71 10.35 2.64 -9.54
CA LEU A 71 11.74 3.09 -9.36
C LEU A 71 12.53 2.28 -8.32
N GLY A 72 11.85 1.60 -7.39
CA GLY A 72 12.52 0.82 -6.34
C GLY A 72 11.60 0.41 -5.19
N ARG A 73 12.16 0.35 -3.98
CA ARG A 73 11.40 -0.01 -2.76
C ARG A 73 10.89 1.25 -2.08
N VAL A 74 9.67 1.17 -1.56
CA VAL A 74 9.10 2.20 -0.67
C VAL A 74 9.59 1.98 0.74
N THR A 75 10.20 3.00 1.34
CA THR A 75 10.62 2.99 2.74
C THR A 75 9.54 3.62 3.61
N TYR A 76 9.12 2.91 4.65
CA TYR A 76 8.16 3.41 5.62
C TYR A 76 8.83 4.32 6.65
N LEU A 77 8.08 5.32 7.14
CA LEU A 77 8.52 6.14 8.26
C LEU A 77 8.61 5.29 9.53
N SER A 78 9.61 5.57 10.34
CA SER A 78 9.75 4.99 11.68
C SER A 78 8.62 5.48 12.61
N ALA A 79 8.44 4.78 13.73
CA ALA A 79 7.48 5.17 14.76
C ALA A 79 7.77 6.57 15.31
N GLN A 80 9.06 6.92 15.45
CA GLN A 80 9.49 8.22 15.94
C GLN A 80 9.16 9.34 14.94
N GLU A 81 9.51 9.17 13.66
CA GLU A 81 9.17 10.14 12.61
C GLU A 81 7.65 10.31 12.46
N THR A 82 6.90 9.21 12.58
CA THR A 82 5.44 9.26 12.55
C THR A 82 4.88 10.05 13.73
N LYS A 83 5.42 9.85 14.94
CA LYS A 83 5.03 10.61 16.12
C LYS A 83 5.31 12.10 15.97
N GLU A 84 6.48 12.47 15.46
CA GLU A 84 6.85 13.87 15.22
C GLU A 84 5.89 14.55 14.23
N LEU A 85 5.47 13.85 13.18
CA LEU A 85 4.47 14.35 12.22
C LEU A 85 3.09 14.53 12.86
N LEU A 86 2.68 13.61 13.74
CA LEU A 86 1.42 13.73 14.48
C LEU A 86 1.43 14.93 15.44
N ASP A 87 2.55 15.15 16.14
CA ASP A 87 2.74 16.31 17.02
C ASP A 87 2.71 17.63 16.23
N LEU A 88 3.31 17.67 15.03
CA LEU A 88 3.22 18.83 14.12
C LEU A 88 1.79 19.08 13.63
N LYS A 89 1.07 18.02 13.27
CA LYS A 89 -0.33 18.10 12.83
C LYS A 89 -1.22 18.74 13.90
N GLN A 90 -1.02 18.38 15.18
CA GLN A 90 -1.73 18.97 16.30
C GLN A 90 -1.40 20.46 16.47
N LYS A 91 -0.13 20.85 16.34
CA LYS A 91 0.30 22.26 16.39
C LYS A 91 -0.32 23.10 15.28
N TRP A 92 -0.59 22.51 14.12
CA TRP A 92 -1.26 23.15 12.99
C TRP A 92 -2.79 23.17 13.11
N GLY A 93 -3.35 22.66 14.21
CA GLY A 93 -4.80 22.71 14.48
C GLY A 93 -5.61 21.64 13.75
N TYR A 94 -4.96 20.60 13.22
CA TYR A 94 -5.66 19.46 12.63
C TYR A 94 -5.95 18.40 13.68
N SER A 95 -7.20 17.92 13.73
CA SER A 95 -7.56 16.72 14.48
C SER A 95 -7.13 15.46 13.72
N ASP A 96 -6.75 14.43 14.46
CA ASP A 96 -6.43 13.12 13.90
C ASP A 96 -6.98 12.02 14.82
N PRO A 97 -7.78 11.07 14.32
CA PRO A 97 -8.27 9.96 15.11
C PRO A 97 -7.16 9.15 15.81
N ARG A 98 -5.94 9.14 15.25
CA ARG A 98 -4.77 8.46 15.82
C ARG A 98 -4.22 9.13 17.09
N LEU A 99 -4.63 10.35 17.38
CA LEU A 99 -4.24 11.11 18.58
C LEU A 99 -5.25 10.96 19.74
N GLU A 100 -6.39 10.30 19.50
CA GLU A 100 -7.44 10.13 20.52
C GLU A 100 -6.99 9.14 21.62
N LYS A 101 -7.25 9.49 22.89
CA LYS A 101 -6.85 8.67 24.05
C LYS A 101 -7.46 7.26 24.05
N SER A 102 -8.57 7.05 23.35
CA SER A 102 -9.18 5.73 23.15
C SER A 102 -8.27 4.78 22.34
N MET A 103 -7.24 5.30 21.67
CA MET A 103 -6.23 4.55 20.94
C MET A 103 -4.85 4.53 21.65
N GLU A 104 -4.71 5.14 22.83
CA GLU A 104 -3.42 5.32 23.55
C GLU A 104 -2.77 3.99 24.01
N ASN A 105 -3.57 2.92 24.19
CA ASN A 105 -3.12 1.58 24.61
C ASN A 105 -3.26 0.51 23.51
N CYS A 106 -3.40 0.90 22.25
CA CYS A 106 -3.31 -0.09 21.18
C CYS A 106 -1.84 -0.43 20.93
N ASP A 107 -1.38 -1.59 21.41
CA ASP A 107 -0.15 -2.27 20.96
C ASP A 107 -0.14 -2.54 19.42
N ILE A 108 -1.21 -2.14 18.73
CA ILE A 108 -1.49 -2.24 17.29
C ILE A 108 -1.67 -0.83 16.66
N CYS A 109 -1.14 0.24 17.28
CA CYS A 109 -1.26 1.60 16.73
C CYS A 109 -0.53 1.83 15.39
N ALA A 110 0.10 0.81 14.81
CA ALA A 110 0.33 0.76 13.37
C ALA A 110 -0.86 0.12 12.64
N ASN A 111 -1.65 1.00 12.03
CA ASN A 111 -2.16 0.79 10.67
C ASN A 111 -3.44 -0.06 10.49
N ASP A 112 -4.34 -0.10 11.50
CA ASP A 112 -5.41 -1.12 11.57
C ASP A 112 -6.83 -0.73 11.91
N VAL A 113 -7.16 0.56 11.98
CA VAL A 113 -8.55 0.96 12.26
C VAL A 113 -9.53 0.35 11.24
N PHE A 114 -9.06 0.06 10.03
CA PHE A 114 -9.86 -0.53 8.95
C PHE A 114 -9.39 -1.89 8.43
N ARG A 115 -8.42 -2.60 9.03
CA ARG A 115 -7.96 -3.91 8.47
C ARG A 115 -9.09 -4.94 8.37
N SER A 116 -10.05 -4.90 9.29
CA SER A 116 -11.27 -5.72 9.23
C SER A 116 -12.16 -5.38 8.02
N SER A 117 -12.13 -4.14 7.54
CA SER A 117 -12.86 -3.76 6.33
C SER A 117 -12.28 -4.44 5.10
N TRP A 118 -10.97 -4.63 5.05
CA TRP A 118 -10.27 -5.18 3.88
C TRP A 118 -10.67 -6.64 3.64
N GLY A 119 -10.75 -7.44 4.71
CA GLY A 119 -11.14 -8.85 4.64
C GLY A 119 -12.49 -9.09 3.97
N ASN A 120 -13.43 -8.14 4.10
CA ASN A 120 -14.78 -8.24 3.55
C ASN A 120 -14.93 -7.59 2.16
N THR A 121 -13.86 -7.00 1.61
CA THR A 121 -13.89 -6.33 0.29
C THR A 121 -13.40 -7.21 -0.85
N GLY A 122 -12.69 -8.30 -0.56
CA GLY A 122 -11.99 -9.11 -1.56
C GLY A 122 -10.71 -8.47 -2.11
N VAL A 123 -10.33 -7.27 -1.64
CA VAL A 123 -9.08 -6.60 -2.01
C VAL A 123 -7.92 -7.20 -1.23
N ASN A 124 -6.93 -7.72 -1.96
CA ASN A 124 -5.73 -8.32 -1.38
C ASN A 124 -4.51 -7.42 -1.60
N ARG A 125 -3.74 -7.18 -0.53
CA ARG A 125 -2.48 -6.44 -0.63
C ARG A 125 -1.44 -7.30 -1.35
N LYS A 126 -1.08 -6.90 -2.58
CA LYS A 126 -0.05 -7.58 -3.40
C LYS A 126 1.13 -6.69 -3.80
N ALA A 127 0.92 -5.37 -3.83
CA ALA A 127 1.89 -4.43 -4.41
C ALA A 127 2.94 -3.93 -3.41
N PHE A 128 2.58 -3.81 -2.13
CA PHE A 128 3.42 -3.26 -1.06
C PHE A 128 3.40 -4.19 0.15
N ASP A 129 4.51 -4.26 0.88
CA ASP A 129 4.59 -5.00 2.12
C ASP A 129 3.81 -4.33 3.25
N ALA A 130 3.66 -5.01 4.39
CA ALA A 130 3.08 -4.36 5.56
C ALA A 130 4.07 -3.33 6.10
N PRO A 131 3.61 -2.15 6.57
CA PRO A 131 4.44 -1.35 7.45
C PRO A 131 4.78 -2.18 8.70
N PRO A 132 5.99 -2.02 9.26
CA PRO A 132 6.35 -2.67 10.52
C PRO A 132 5.39 -2.22 11.65
N PRO A 133 5.09 -3.10 12.62
CA PRO A 133 4.28 -2.73 13.78
C PRO A 133 4.98 -1.61 14.58
N MET A 134 4.21 -0.59 14.97
CA MET A 134 4.70 0.49 15.84
C MET A 134 4.65 -0.02 17.28
N GLY A 135 5.81 -0.34 17.85
CA GLY A 135 5.95 -0.80 19.24
C GLY A 135 7.30 -0.37 19.83
N VAL A 136 7.35 -0.22 21.16
CA VAL A 136 8.52 0.23 21.90
C VAL A 136 9.65 -0.79 21.75
N GLY A 137 10.58 -0.53 20.83
CA GLY A 137 11.69 -1.44 20.52
C GLY A 137 11.97 -1.62 19.03
N SER A 138 11.14 -1.06 18.12
CA SER A 138 11.53 -0.95 16.73
C SER A 138 12.67 0.05 16.60
N GLN A 139 13.92 -0.44 16.64
CA GLN A 139 15.07 0.31 16.15
C GLN A 139 14.69 0.86 14.76
N PRO A 140 15.09 2.11 14.43
CA PRO A 140 14.93 2.58 13.07
C PRO A 140 15.51 1.50 12.16
N ALA A 141 14.71 1.04 11.19
CA ALA A 141 15.25 0.18 10.15
C ALA A 141 16.49 0.92 9.65
N ALA A 142 17.67 0.32 9.85
CA ALA A 142 18.92 0.92 9.38
C ALA A 142 18.65 1.38 7.95
N PRO A 143 19.02 2.62 7.57
CA PRO A 143 18.84 3.05 6.19
C PRO A 143 19.41 1.93 5.34
N ALA A 144 18.55 1.30 4.54
CA ALA A 144 19.03 0.32 3.57
C ALA A 144 20.15 1.06 2.83
N PRO A 145 21.36 0.47 2.74
CA PRO A 145 22.49 1.17 2.16
C PRO A 145 22.00 1.78 0.86
N VAL A 146 22.11 3.11 0.75
CA VAL A 146 21.90 3.79 -0.52
C VAL A 146 22.73 2.97 -1.48
N ALA A 147 22.10 2.31 -2.44
CA ALA A 147 22.83 1.59 -3.46
C ALA A 147 23.65 2.67 -4.15
N GLN A 148 24.89 2.84 -3.71
CA GLN A 148 25.90 3.48 -4.51
C GLN A 148 25.85 2.68 -5.80
N PHE A 149 25.48 3.34 -6.89
CA PHE A 149 25.77 2.82 -8.22
C PHE A 149 27.29 2.74 -8.30
N ALA A 150 27.85 1.67 -7.74
CA ALA A 150 29.19 1.23 -8.04
C ALA A 150 29.15 0.91 -9.53
N PRO A 151 30.13 1.38 -10.33
CA PRO A 151 30.27 0.89 -11.68
C PRO A 151 30.36 -0.63 -11.57
N ALA A 152 29.41 -1.32 -12.21
CA ALA A 152 29.35 -2.77 -12.19
C ALA A 152 30.73 -3.28 -12.63
N ALA A 153 31.37 -4.09 -11.78
CA ALA A 153 32.51 -4.89 -12.22
C ALA A 153 32.04 -5.67 -13.46
N PRO A 154 32.84 -5.76 -14.53
CA PRO A 154 32.41 -6.45 -15.74
C PRO A 154 32.05 -7.88 -15.36
N ALA A 155 30.76 -8.21 -15.47
CA ALA A 155 30.29 -9.56 -15.30
C ALA A 155 30.98 -10.43 -16.36
N ALA A 156 31.58 -11.54 -15.94
CA ALA A 156 32.06 -12.54 -16.87
C ALA A 156 30.91 -12.90 -17.83
N PRO A 157 31.16 -13.00 -19.14
CA PRO A 157 30.12 -13.33 -20.10
C PRO A 157 29.50 -14.68 -19.71
N VAL A 158 28.23 -14.65 -19.31
CA VAL A 158 27.44 -15.86 -19.11
C VAL A 158 27.13 -16.41 -20.49
N THR A 159 27.96 -17.34 -20.97
CA THR A 159 27.66 -18.11 -22.16
C THR A 159 26.54 -19.09 -21.82
N VAL A 160 25.32 -18.76 -22.24
CA VAL A 160 24.19 -19.68 -22.16
C VAL A 160 24.37 -20.73 -23.25
N ASP A 161 24.48 -21.99 -22.86
CA ASP A 161 24.51 -23.11 -23.79
C ASP A 161 23.09 -23.42 -24.26
N TYR A 162 22.70 -22.75 -25.35
CA TYR A 162 21.39 -22.89 -25.96
C TYR A 162 21.12 -24.30 -26.47
N ASP A 163 22.14 -25.06 -26.87
CA ASP A 163 21.97 -26.41 -27.41
C ASP A 163 21.52 -27.38 -26.30
N THR A 164 22.08 -27.23 -25.10
CA THR A 164 21.65 -28.00 -23.93
C THR A 164 20.21 -27.68 -23.53
N ILE A 165 19.80 -26.41 -23.60
CA ILE A 165 18.43 -26.00 -23.26
C ILE A 165 17.44 -26.51 -24.31
N VAL A 166 17.76 -26.35 -25.59
CA VAL A 166 16.90 -26.82 -26.69
C VAL A 166 16.70 -28.33 -26.59
N LYS A 167 17.78 -29.09 -26.35
CA LYS A 167 17.70 -30.54 -26.18
C LYS A 167 16.79 -30.94 -25.02
N ALA A 168 16.95 -30.31 -23.84
CA ALA A 168 16.14 -30.62 -22.67
C ALA A 168 14.64 -30.34 -22.90
N VAL A 169 14.32 -29.23 -23.55
CA VAL A 169 12.93 -28.86 -23.89
C VAL A 169 12.35 -29.83 -24.92
N THR A 170 13.10 -30.17 -25.97
CA THR A 170 12.65 -31.12 -27.00
C THR A 170 12.40 -32.50 -26.42
N GLU A 171 13.29 -33.01 -25.54
CA GLU A 171 13.09 -34.30 -24.87
C GLU A 171 11.83 -34.32 -23.99
N GLN A 172 11.55 -33.23 -23.28
CA GLN A 172 10.36 -33.12 -22.45
C GLN A 172 9.08 -33.09 -23.29
N VAL A 173 9.06 -32.31 -24.37
CA VAL A 173 7.91 -32.21 -25.28
C VAL A 173 7.67 -33.54 -26.00
N CYS A 174 8.72 -34.21 -26.50
CA CYS A 174 8.60 -35.53 -27.12
C CYS A 174 8.03 -36.57 -26.15
N ARG A 175 8.44 -36.52 -24.87
CA ARG A 175 7.91 -37.40 -23.82
C ARG A 175 6.42 -37.17 -23.56
N GLU A 176 5.98 -35.93 -23.50
CA GLU A 176 4.56 -35.60 -23.28
C GLU A 176 3.69 -35.95 -24.49
N LEU A 177 4.24 -35.85 -25.70
CA LEU A 177 3.53 -36.17 -26.94
C LEU A 177 3.60 -37.65 -27.34
N GLY A 178 4.35 -38.49 -26.59
CA GLY A 178 4.51 -39.91 -26.90
C GLY A 178 5.28 -40.19 -28.19
N ILE A 179 6.10 -39.24 -28.64
CA ILE A 179 6.92 -39.33 -29.86
C ILE A 179 8.36 -39.59 -29.43
N THR A 180 9.04 -40.54 -30.06
CA THR A 180 10.46 -40.81 -29.76
C THR A 180 11.32 -39.69 -30.35
N ALA A 181 12.08 -38.99 -29.51
CA ALA A 181 13.12 -38.06 -29.98
C ALA A 181 14.24 -38.89 -30.63
N ALA A 182 14.64 -38.52 -31.86
CA ALA A 182 15.77 -39.13 -32.57
C ALA A 182 17.10 -38.49 -32.16
#